data_AF-A0A7C5TCQ4-F1
#
_entry.id   AF-A0A7C5TCQ4-F1
#
_cell.length_a   1.000
_cell.length_b   1.000
_cell.length_c   1.000
_cell.angle_alpha   90.00
_cell.angle_beta   90.00
_cell.angle_gamma   90.00
#
_symmetry.space_group_name_H-M   'P 1'
#
loop_
_entity.id
_entity.type
_entity.pdbx_description
1 polymer ?
#
loop_
_entity_poly.entity_id
_entity_poly.type
_entity_poly.pdbx_seq_one_letter_code
_entity_poly.pdbx_strand_id
1 'polypeptide(L)' 'YKMINDPNGPRLGREEVVEALREFYRLRGWDLETGLPSVEYLRGLGLDWLVPLRNKAAEYLGQGKA' A
#
# COMPACT_ATOMS: atom_id res chain seq x y z
N TYR A 1 2.20 16.93 23.42
CA TYR A 1 1.88 15.85 22.46
C TYR A 1 1.64 14.56 23.24
N LYS A 2 0.37 14.28 23.57
CA LYS A 2 -0.04 13.11 24.35
C LYS A 2 -0.89 12.24 23.40
N MET A 3 -0.25 11.59 22.43
CA MET A 3 -0.98 10.87 21.37
C MET A 3 -0.40 9.49 21.05
N ILE A 4 0.79 9.15 21.56
CA ILE A 4 1.45 7.89 21.16
C ILE A 4 1.11 6.74 22.14
N ASN A 5 0.65 7.02 23.37
CA ASN A 5 0.28 5.99 24.37
C ASN A 5 -0.84 6.46 25.31
N ASP A 6 -1.95 6.98 24.80
CA ASP A 6 -3.14 7.23 25.62
C ASP A 6 -3.98 5.94 25.70
N PRO A 7 -4.11 5.28 26.87
CA PRO A 7 -4.92 4.08 27.00
C PRO A 7 -6.41 4.33 26.66
N ASN A 8 -6.87 5.58 26.76
CA ASN A 8 -8.22 6.04 26.45
C ASN A 8 -8.29 6.84 25.14
N GLY A 9 -7.19 6.88 24.36
CA GLY A 9 -7.18 7.52 23.05
C GLY A 9 -8.07 6.80 22.04
N PRO A 10 -8.52 7.48 20.98
CA PRO A 10 -9.25 6.83 19.90
C PRO A 10 -8.40 5.70 19.31
N ARG A 11 -8.99 4.51 19.20
CA ARG A 11 -8.38 3.33 18.59
C ARG A 11 -9.08 3.10 17.27
N LEU A 12 -8.30 3.01 16.19
CA LEU A 12 -8.83 2.56 14.91
C LEU A 12 -9.03 1.05 14.99
N GLY A 13 -10.25 0.61 14.67
CA GLY A 13 -10.56 -0.79 14.41
C GLY A 13 -9.77 -1.30 13.21
N ARG A 14 -9.60 -2.62 13.14
CA ARG A 14 -8.89 -3.25 12.01
C ARG A 14 -9.55 -2.91 10.69
N GLU A 15 -10.88 -2.92 10.68
CA GLU A 15 -11.73 -2.64 9.52
C GLU A 15 -11.53 -1.20 9.03
N GLU A 16 -11.51 -0.23 9.95
CA GLU A 16 -11.26 1.18 9.64
C GLU A 16 -9.86 1.38 9.03
N VAL A 17 -8.85 0.67 9.53
CA VAL A 17 -7.50 0.70 8.96
C VAL A 17 -7.47 0.08 7.57
N VAL A 18 -8.18 -1.02 7.35
CA VAL A 18 -8.27 -1.67 6.03
C VAL A 18 -8.94 -0.75 5.01
N GLU A 19 -10.04 -0.10 5.39
CA GLU A 19 -10.72 0.87 4.52
C GLU A 19 -9.84 2.07 4.19
N ALA A 20 -9.19 2.67 5.21
CA ALA A 20 -8.26 3.77 5.02
C ALA A 20 -7.09 3.39 4.10
N LEU A 21 -6.57 2.17 4.22
CA LEU A 21 -5.47 1.68 3.38
C LEU A 21 -5.90 1.48 1.93
N ARG A 22 -7.10 0.91 1.69
CA ARG A 22 -7.65 0.77 0.33
C ARG A 22 -7.85 2.13 -0.32
N GLU A 23 -8.36 3.10 0.42
CA GLU A 23 -8.55 4.45 -0.10
C GLU A 23 -7.21 5.14 -0.41
N PHE A 24 -6.22 4.96 0.46
CA PHE A 24 -4.86 5.43 0.20
C PHE A 24 -4.29 4.85 -1.10
N TYR A 25 -4.41 3.54 -1.33
CA TYR A 25 -3.97 2.91 -2.57
C TYR A 25 -4.73 3.43 -3.79
N ARG A 26 -6.06 3.59 -3.69
CA ARG A 26 -6.89 4.13 -4.76
C ARG A 26 -6.44 5.52 -5.20
N LEU A 27 -6.22 6.42 -4.24
CA LEU A 27 -5.81 7.81 -4.50
C LEU A 27 -4.42 7.90 -5.14
N ARG A 28 -3.54 6.94 -4.86
CA ARG A 28 -2.20 6.87 -5.44
C ARG A 28 -2.15 6.12 -6.77
N GLY A 29 -3.26 5.50 -7.20
CA GLY A 29 -3.25 4.60 -8.36
C GLY A 29 -2.37 3.37 -8.11
N TRP A 30 -2.35 2.88 -6.86
CA TRP A 30 -1.68 1.63 -6.48
C TRP A 30 -2.66 0.47 -6.60
N ASP A 31 -2.12 -0.73 -6.70
CA ASP A 31 -2.89 -1.96 -6.75
C ASP A 31 -3.58 -2.21 -5.40
N LEU A 32 -4.91 -2.32 -5.40
CA LEU A 32 -5.70 -2.40 -4.16
C LEU A 32 -5.55 -3.73 -3.41
N GLU A 33 -5.06 -4.77 -4.10
CA GLU A 33 -4.95 -6.11 -3.54
C GLU A 33 -3.56 -6.35 -2.96
N THR A 34 -2.53 -5.90 -3.67
CA THR A 34 -1.12 -6.13 -3.34
C THR A 34 -0.47 -4.96 -2.63
N GLY A 35 -1.06 -3.75 -2.71
CA GLY A 35 -0.46 -2.52 -2.22
C GLY A 35 0.77 -2.08 -3.02
N LEU A 36 1.02 -2.65 -4.20
CA LEU A 36 2.14 -2.25 -5.03
C LEU A 36 1.80 -0.98 -5.83
N PRO A 37 2.76 -0.04 -5.97
CA PRO A 37 2.59 1.05 -6.92
C PRO A 37 2.42 0.52 -8.35
N SER A 38 1.58 1.21 -9.14
CA SER A 38 1.48 0.95 -10.57
C SER A 38 2.78 1.33 -11.29
N VAL A 39 2.99 0.73 -12.46
CA VAL A 39 4.16 1.04 -13.30
C VAL A 39 4.08 2.50 -13.75
N GLU A 40 2.89 2.95 -14.10
CA GLU A 40 2.58 4.33 -14.50
C GLU A 40 2.92 5.32 -13.39
N TYR A 41 2.57 5.01 -12.15
CA TYR A 41 2.92 5.83 -10.99
C TYR A 41 4.44 5.94 -10.80
N LEU A 42 5.17 4.82 -10.90
CA LEU A 42 6.63 4.84 -10.76
C LEU A 42 7.32 5.64 -11.88
N ARG A 43 6.88 5.45 -13.14
CA ARG A 43 7.40 6.22 -14.28
C ARG A 43 7.07 7.71 -14.18
N GLY A 44 5.88 8.05 -13.72
CA GLY A 44 5.48 9.44 -13.48
C GLY A 44 6.36 10.17 -12.46
N LEU A 45 7.01 9.43 -11.56
CA LEU A 45 7.98 9.96 -10.59
C LEU A 45 9.44 9.91 -11.08
N GLY A 46 9.71 9.41 -12.29
CA GLY A 46 11.07 9.18 -12.78
C GLY A 46 11.80 8.03 -12.06
N LEU A 47 11.04 7.08 -11.50
CA LEU A 47 11.56 5.93 -10.75
C LEU A 47 11.54 4.64 -11.59
N ASP A 48 11.81 4.74 -12.89
CA ASP A 48 11.81 3.62 -13.85
C ASP A 48 12.68 2.44 -13.39
N TRP A 49 13.78 2.73 -12.70
CA TRP A 49 14.70 1.73 -12.16
C TRP A 49 14.07 0.82 -11.09
N LEU A 50 12.94 1.22 -10.47
CA LEU A 50 12.19 0.39 -9.52
C LEU A 50 11.22 -0.59 -10.19
N VAL A 51 10.88 -0.39 -11.46
CA VAL A 51 9.90 -1.23 -12.17
C VAL A 51 10.28 -2.72 -12.15
N PRO A 52 11.55 -3.12 -12.37
CA PRO A 52 11.94 -4.53 -12.26
C PRO A 52 11.72 -5.12 -10.86
N LEU A 53 12.01 -4.35 -9.80
CA LEU A 53 11.81 -4.79 -8.42
C LEU A 53 10.33 -4.94 -8.09
N ARG A 54 9.51 -3.98 -8.54
CA ARG A 54 8.05 -4.04 -8.42
C ARG A 54 7.47 -5.28 -9.12
N ASN A 55 7.94 -5.59 -10.33
CA ASN A 55 7.46 -6.76 -11.08
C ASN A 55 7.81 -8.07 -10.38
N LYS A 56 9.04 -8.18 -9.87
CA LYS A 56 9.45 -9.34 -9.07
C LYS A 56 8.59 -9.49 -7.81
N ALA A 57 8.25 -8.39 -7.14
CA ALA A 57 7.34 -8.42 -5.99
C ALA A 57 5.92 -8.89 -6.39
N ALA A 58 5.40 -8.44 -7.53
CA ALA A 58 4.11 -8.88 -8.03
C ALA A 58 4.08 -10.39 -8.37
N GLU A 59 5.16 -10.93 -8.92
CA GLU A 59 5.30 -12.37 -9.15
C GLU A 59 5.24 -13.17 -7.85
N TYR A 60 5.98 -12.75 -6.81
CA TYR A 60 5.93 -13.42 -5.50
C TYR A 60 4.54 -13.39 -4.88
N LEU A 61 3.85 -12.26 -4.95
CA LEU A 61 2.50 -12.11 -4.42
C LEU A 61 1.47 -12.90 -5.24
N GLY A 62 1.71 -13.11 -6.53
CA GLY A 62 0.90 -13.97 -7.39
C GLY A 62 1.13 -15.47 -7.17
N GLN A 63 2.37 -15.87 -6.88
CA GLN A 63 2.73 -17.28 -6.60
C GLN A 63 2.24 -17.76 -5.23
N GLY A 64 2.12 -16.88 -4.24
CA GLY A 64 1.51 -17.18 -2.94
C GLY A 64 -0.02 -17.36 -2.97
N LYS A 65 -0.65 -17.23 -4.15
CA LYS A 65 -2.09 -17.47 -4.38
C LYS A 65 -2.40 -18.85 -5.00
N ALA A 66 -1.39 -19.71 -5.22
CA ALA A 66 -1.56 -21.08 -5.72
C ALA A 66 -1.66 -22.11 -4.60
#